data_AF-A0A4Q2LLS9-F1
#
_entry.id   AF-A0A4Q2LLS9-F1
#
_cell.length_a   1.000
_cell.length_b   1.000
_cell.length_c   1.000
_cell.angle_alpha   90.00
_cell.angle_beta   90.00
_cell.angle_gamma   90.00
#
_symmetry.space_group_name_H-M   'P 1'
#
loop_
_entity.id
_entity.type
_entity.pdbx_description
1 polymer ?
#
loop_
_entity_poly.entity_id
_entity_poly.type
_entity_poly.pdbx_seq_one_letter_code
_entity_poly.pdbx_strand_id
1 'polypeptide(L)'
;MNFRFIKEKCCPICAEATIIKEELDIFHGKVNQHCNGGQWEKRTFLCGQMIEFIPNFDRSELSKYYVCRNNLEYMERQNKRKVAKDELLLYIDTLEVDDDFKSSLKDGHFYLG
;
A
#
# COMPACT_ATOMS: atom_id res chain seq x y z
N MET A 1 -1.28 14.84 18.14
CA MET A 1 0.18 14.70 17.96
C MET A 1 0.70 15.97 17.30
N ASN A 2 1.96 16.37 17.51
CA ASN A 2 2.51 17.59 16.92
C ASN A 2 3.67 17.25 15.98
N PHE A 3 3.39 17.14 14.68
CA PHE A 3 4.37 16.84 13.63
C PHE A 3 5.22 18.07 13.32
N ARG A 4 6.53 17.92 13.44
CA ARG A 4 7.53 18.96 13.23
C ARG A 4 8.07 18.95 11.81
N PHE A 5 8.15 17.80 11.14
CA PHE A 5 8.89 17.67 9.88
C PHE A 5 7.98 17.44 8.67
N ILE A 6 6.96 16.59 8.77
CA ILE A 6 6.01 16.36 7.66
C ILE A 6 4.98 17.51 7.61
N LYS A 7 4.97 18.28 6.53
CA LYS A 7 4.11 19.48 6.36
C LYS A 7 3.00 19.30 5.32
N GLU A 8 3.06 18.24 4.55
CA GLU A 8 2.15 17.91 3.48
C GLU A 8 0.73 17.71 4.04
N LYS A 9 -0.21 18.53 3.58
CA LYS A 9 -1.63 18.45 3.95
C LYS A 9 -2.44 17.55 3.00
N CYS A 10 -1.91 17.31 1.82
CA CYS A 10 -2.49 16.45 0.79
C CYS A 10 -1.44 15.46 0.29
N CYS A 11 -1.89 14.33 -0.28
CA CYS A 11 -1.00 13.36 -0.88
C CYS A 11 -0.19 14.00 -2.03
N PRO A 12 1.15 13.90 -2.04
CA PRO A 12 1.99 14.54 -3.05
C PRO A 12 1.91 13.87 -4.43
N ILE A 13 1.27 12.71 -4.54
CA ILE A 13 1.09 11.99 -5.80
C ILE A 13 -0.21 12.38 -6.51
N CYS A 14 -1.33 12.41 -5.78
CA CYS A 14 -2.64 12.71 -6.37
C CYS A 14 -3.17 14.11 -6.05
N ALA A 15 -2.50 14.87 -5.19
CA ALA A 15 -2.86 16.21 -4.71
C ALA A 15 -4.23 16.35 -3.99
N GLU A 16 -5.12 15.36 -4.09
CA GLU A 16 -6.49 15.44 -3.60
C GLU A 16 -6.70 14.74 -2.26
N ALA A 17 -5.98 13.64 -2.00
CA ALA A 17 -6.26 12.81 -0.83
C ALA A 17 -5.84 13.48 0.47
N THR A 18 -6.77 13.50 1.43
CA THR A 18 -6.60 14.06 2.78
C THR A 18 -5.90 13.08 3.72
N ILE A 19 -5.45 13.60 4.86
CA ILE A 19 -4.79 12.84 5.93
C ILE A 19 -5.83 11.99 6.67
N ILE A 20 -5.54 10.70 6.88
CA ILE A 20 -6.39 9.78 7.66
C ILE A 20 -5.70 9.23 8.91
N LYS A 21 -4.36 9.30 8.97
CA LYS A 21 -3.58 8.79 10.10
C LYS A 21 -2.28 9.55 10.25
N GLU A 22 -1.92 9.82 11.50
CA GLU A 22 -0.64 10.40 11.90
C GLU A 22 -0.06 9.56 13.04
N GLU A 23 1.21 9.18 12.92
CA GLU A 23 1.91 8.34 13.88
C GLU A 23 3.29 8.92 14.18
N LEU A 24 3.66 8.89 15.46
CA LEU A 24 5.05 9.04 15.90
C LEU A 24 5.58 7.66 16.26
N ASP A 25 6.83 7.38 15.94
CA ASP A 25 7.48 6.17 16.43
C ASP A 25 7.68 6.25 17.95
N ILE A 26 7.32 5.19 18.67
CA ILE A 26 7.35 5.15 20.13
C ILE A 26 8.19 3.95 20.57
N PHE A 27 9.22 4.22 21.37
CA PHE A 27 10.11 3.22 21.95
C PHE A 27 10.07 3.33 23.48
N HIS A 28 9.72 2.24 24.17
CA HIS A 28 9.53 2.20 25.64
C HIS A 28 8.61 3.31 26.19
N GLY A 29 7.49 3.57 25.50
CA GLY A 29 6.50 4.57 25.92
C GLY A 29 6.94 6.02 25.74
N LYS A 30 8.07 6.27 25.08
CA LYS A 30 8.57 7.61 24.74
C LYS A 30 8.67 7.76 23.23
N VAL A 31 8.51 8.98 22.73
CA VAL A 31 8.75 9.27 21.32
C VAL A 31 10.19 8.91 20.99
N ASN A 32 10.36 8.05 19.99
CA ASN A 32 11.67 7.69 19.50
C ASN A 32 12.29 8.92 18.83
N GLN A 33 13.37 9.43 19.41
CA GLN A 33 14.05 10.64 18.98
C GLN A 33 15.48 10.31 18.61
N HIS A 34 15.90 10.71 17.41
CA HIS A 34 17.26 10.54 16.94
C HIS A 34 18.20 11.53 17.65
N CYS A 35 19.50 11.28 17.63
CA CYS A 35 20.50 12.11 18.33
C CYS A 35 20.56 13.58 17.84
N ASN A 36 20.12 13.84 16.61
CA ASN A 36 19.99 15.20 16.06
C ASN A 36 18.68 15.90 16.46
N GLY A 37 17.87 15.27 17.31
CA GLY A 37 16.60 15.81 17.79
C GLY A 37 15.39 15.55 16.88
N GLY A 38 15.59 14.94 15.70
CA GLY A 38 14.51 14.54 14.80
C GLY A 38 13.67 13.39 15.36
N GLN A 39 12.39 13.33 15.02
CA GLN A 39 11.45 12.29 15.43
C GLN A 39 10.94 11.56 14.20
N TRP A 40 10.82 10.23 14.25
CA TRP A 40 10.22 9.49 13.13
C TRP A 40 8.72 9.77 13.09
N GLU A 41 8.32 10.49 12.06
CA GLU A 41 6.93 10.87 11.79
C GLU A 41 6.41 10.04 10.61
N LYS A 42 5.16 9.60 10.67
CA LYS A 42 4.49 8.92 9.56
C LYS A 42 3.11 9.51 9.35
N ARG A 43 2.77 9.88 8.12
CA ARG A 43 1.46 10.41 7.74
C ARG A 43 0.88 9.57 6.61
N THR A 44 -0.32 9.04 6.83
CA THR A 44 -1.07 8.24 5.83
C THR A 44 -2.22 9.05 5.26
N PHE A 45 -2.36 9.02 3.94
CA PHE A 45 -3.44 9.68 3.20
C PHE A 45 -4.55 8.70 2.80
N LEU A 46 -5.75 9.22 2.55
CA LEU A 46 -6.93 8.43 2.17
C LEU A 46 -6.70 7.55 0.93
N CYS A 47 -5.89 8.01 -0.02
CA CYS A 47 -5.51 7.24 -1.21
C CYS A 47 -4.57 6.05 -0.91
N GLY A 48 -4.17 5.85 0.33
CA GLY A 48 -3.25 4.79 0.77
C GLY A 48 -1.76 5.13 0.70
N GLN A 49 -1.38 6.33 0.24
CA GLN A 49 0.02 6.78 0.27
C GLN A 49 0.45 7.05 1.71
N MET A 50 1.70 6.73 2.04
CA MET A 50 2.32 7.17 3.30
C MET A 50 3.58 8.00 3.02
N ILE A 51 3.77 9.06 3.81
CA ILE A 51 5.03 9.81 3.91
C ILE A 51 5.65 9.49 5.27
N GLU A 52 6.96 9.31 5.27
CA GLU A 52 7.76 9.05 6.47
C GLU A 52 8.87 10.09 6.54
N PHE A 53 9.07 10.72 7.69
CA PHE A 53 10.27 11.51 7.93
C PHE A 53 11.36 10.62 8.52
N ILE A 54 12.55 10.67 7.94
CA ILE A 54 13.70 9.87 8.36
C ILE A 54 14.76 10.81 8.97
N PRO A 55 14.84 10.89 10.32
CA PRO A 55 15.76 11.79 11.01
C PRO A 55 17.23 11.63 10.62
N ASN A 56 17.67 10.41 10.28
CA ASN A 56 19.04 10.13 9.86
C ASN A 56 19.46 10.92 8.60
N PHE A 57 18.51 11.23 7.72
CA PHE A 57 18.74 11.91 6.45
C PHE A 57 18.07 13.29 6.37
N ASP A 58 17.42 13.72 7.46
CA ASP A 58 16.69 14.98 7.58
C ASP A 58 15.75 15.24 6.38
N ARG A 59 15.05 14.19 5.93
CA ARG A 59 14.16 14.28 4.77
C ARG A 59 12.91 13.43 4.94
N SER A 60 11.84 13.89 4.31
CA SER A 60 10.62 13.13 4.10
C SER A 60 10.74 12.27 2.85
N GLU A 61 10.30 11.02 2.95
CA GLU A 61 10.28 10.08 1.84
C GLU A 61 8.88 9.47 1.67
N LEU A 62 8.55 9.09 0.45
CA LEU A 62 7.36 8.30 0.17
C LEU A 62 7.62 6.84 0.53
N SER A 63 6.73 6.25 1.30
CA SER A 63 6.81 4.83 1.62
C SER A 63 6.66 3.98 0.36
N LYS A 64 7.57 3.02 0.18
CA LYS A 64 7.55 2.08 -0.95
C LYS A 64 6.45 1.04 -0.82
N TYR A 65 6.00 0.77 0.41
CA TYR A 65 4.99 -0.26 0.71
C TYR A 65 3.57 0.29 0.66
N TYR A 66 3.40 1.59 0.90
CA TYR A 66 2.10 2.28 0.94
C TYR A 66 2.02 3.25 -0.23
N VAL A 67 1.53 2.74 -1.37
CA VAL A 67 1.48 3.48 -2.64
C VAL A 67 0.11 4.09 -2.85
N CYS A 68 0.08 5.34 -3.33
CA CYS A 68 -1.13 6.02 -3.76
C CYS A 68 -1.92 5.18 -4.80
N ARG A 69 -3.17 4.83 -4.48
CA ARG A 69 -4.05 4.06 -5.37
C ARG A 69 -4.47 4.83 -6.64
N ASN A 70 -4.34 6.15 -6.62
CA ASN A 70 -4.62 7.04 -7.75
C ASN A 70 -3.37 7.30 -8.60
N ASN A 71 -2.21 6.69 -8.27
CA ASN A 71 -1.02 6.77 -9.11
C ASN A 71 -1.27 5.99 -10.42
N LEU A 72 -0.96 6.59 -11.57
CA LEU A 72 -1.12 5.96 -12.89
C LEU A 72 -0.44 4.59 -12.98
N GLU A 73 0.81 4.48 -12.54
CA GLU A 73 1.56 3.22 -12.54
C GLU A 73 0.90 2.16 -11.64
N TYR A 74 0.37 2.57 -10.49
CA TYR A 74 -0.39 1.67 -9.61
C TYR A 74 -1.64 1.16 -10.32
N MET A 75 -2.42 2.07 -10.93
CA MET A 75 -3.67 1.73 -11.63
C MET A 75 -3.40 0.81 -12.83
N GLU A 76 -2.38 1.11 -13.64
CA GLU A 76 -1.97 0.27 -14.76
C GLU A 76 -1.56 -1.14 -14.30
N ARG A 77 -0.78 -1.23 -13.23
CA ARG A 77 -0.37 -2.52 -12.65
C ARG A 77 -1.56 -3.33 -12.14
N GLN A 78 -2.52 -2.69 -11.47
CA GLN A 78 -3.75 -3.38 -11.04
C GLN A 78 -4.60 -3.81 -12.22
N ASN A 79 -4.69 -2.98 -13.27
CA ASN A 79 -5.41 -3.34 -14.48
C ASN A 79 -4.78 -4.56 -15.17
N LYS A 80 -3.45 -4.60 -15.31
CA LYS A 80 -2.74 -5.78 -15.85
C LYS A 80 -3.02 -7.05 -15.05
N ARG A 81 -3.02 -6.95 -13.71
CA ARG A 81 -3.37 -8.08 -12.82
C ARG A 81 -4.81 -8.53 -13.00
N LYS A 82 -5.74 -7.58 -13.14
CA LYS A 82 -7.15 -7.88 -13.41
C LYS A 82 -7.32 -8.62 -14.73
N VAL A 83 -6.73 -8.11 -15.81
CA VAL A 83 -6.78 -8.76 -17.13
C VAL A 83 -6.22 -10.19 -17.07
N ALA A 84 -5.03 -10.37 -16.47
CA ALA A 84 -4.44 -11.71 -16.33
C ALA A 84 -5.30 -12.67 -15.50
N LYS A 85 -5.97 -12.17 -14.45
CA LYS A 85 -6.93 -12.96 -13.67
C LYS A 85 -8.13 -13.36 -14.52
N ASP A 86 -8.70 -12.42 -15.27
CA ASP A 86 -9.88 -12.67 -16.11
C ASP A 86 -9.54 -13.70 -17.22
N GLU A 87 -8.37 -13.60 -17.84
CA GLU A 87 -7.86 -14.59 -18.81
C GLU A 87 -7.69 -15.98 -18.19
N LEU A 88 -7.14 -16.07 -16.98
CA LEU A 88 -6.97 -17.34 -16.27
C LEU A 88 -8.34 -17.98 -15.95
N LEU A 89 -9.31 -17.18 -15.49
CA LEU A 89 -10.66 -17.67 -15.19
C LEU A 89 -11.35 -18.20 -16.45
N LEU A 90 -11.22 -17.50 -17.58
CA LEU A 90 -11.73 -17.96 -18.87
C LEU A 90 -11.06 -19.27 -19.31
N TYR A 91 -9.74 -19.38 -19.13
CA TYR A 91 -9.02 -20.62 -19.45
C TYR A 91 -9.53 -21.81 -18.62
N ILE A 92 -9.73 -21.63 -17.30
CA ILE A 92 -10.28 -22.66 -16.42
C ILE A 92 -11.63 -23.18 -16.93
N ASP A 93 -12.49 -22.29 -17.44
CA ASP A 93 -13.79 -22.67 -17.98
C ASP A 93 -13.70 -23.58 -19.22
N THR A 94 -12.61 -23.49 -19.98
CA THR A 94 -12.37 -24.33 -21.17
C THR A 94 -11.85 -25.74 -20.86
N LEU A 95 -11.48 -26.04 -19.61
CA LEU A 95 -10.94 -27.35 -19.24
C LEU A 95 -12.01 -28.45 -19.32
N GLU A 96 -11.65 -29.63 -19.82
CA GLU A 96 -12.52 -30.81 -19.89
C GLU A 96 -12.49 -31.61 -18.58
N VAL A 97 -12.88 -30.95 -17.49
CA VAL A 97 -12.98 -31.49 -16.13
C VAL A 97 -14.33 -31.09 -15.53
N ASP A 98 -14.74 -31.74 -14.45
CA ASP A 98 -16.02 -31.43 -13.79
C ASP A 98 -16.04 -30.01 -13.20
N ASP A 99 -17.26 -29.50 -12.98
CA ASP A 99 -17.50 -28.13 -12.53
C ASP A 99 -17.05 -27.91 -11.07
N ASP A 100 -17.06 -28.95 -10.24
CA ASP A 100 -16.58 -28.89 -8.86
C ASP A 100 -15.08 -28.60 -8.85
N PHE A 101 -14.32 -29.31 -9.69
CA PHE A 101 -12.89 -29.09 -9.86
C PHE A 101 -12.59 -27.70 -10.45
N LYS A 102 -13.35 -27.22 -11.44
CA LYS A 102 -13.20 -25.84 -11.96
C LYS A 102 -13.43 -24.79 -10.88
N SER A 103 -14.46 -24.98 -10.05
CA SER A 103 -14.76 -24.07 -8.94
C SER A 103 -13.63 -24.04 -7.92
N SER A 104 -13.09 -25.22 -7.56
CA SER A 104 -11.90 -25.35 -6.72
C SER A 104 -10.71 -24.57 -7.29
N LEU A 105 -10.42 -24.68 -8.59
CA LEU A 105 -9.33 -23.94 -9.25
C LEU A 105 -9.52 -22.42 -9.18
N LYS A 106 -10.75 -21.92 -9.38
CA LYS A 106 -11.05 -20.47 -9.32
C LYS A 106 -10.88 -19.91 -7.90
N ASP A 107 -11.12 -20.73 -6.89
CA ASP A 107 -10.94 -20.39 -5.48
C ASP A 107 -9.47 -20.56 -5.01
N GLY A 108 -8.59 -21.11 -5.86
CA GLY A 108 -7.18 -21.32 -5.56
C GLY A 108 -6.88 -22.63 -4.81
N HIS A 109 -7.81 -23.57 -4.87
CA HIS A 109 -7.68 -24.91 -4.29
C HIS A 109 -7.32 -25.94 -5.37
N PHE A 110 -6.26 -26.72 -5.14
CA PHE A 110 -5.71 -27.68 -6.11
C PHE A 110 -5.73 -29.11 -5.57
N TYR A 111 -6.92 -29.64 -5.28
CA TYR A 111 -7.07 -31.01 -4.78
C TYR A 111 -7.01 -32.02 -5.92
N LEU A 112 -6.14 -33.03 -5.84
CA LEU A 112 -6.00 -34.11 -6.83
C LEU A 112 -6.57 -35.45 -6.33
N GLY A 113 -7.60 -35.37 -5.47
CA GLY A 113 -8.17 -36.51 -4.74
C GLY A 113 -8.96 -37.47 -5.61
#